data_AF-A0A849SME1-F1
#
_entry.id   AF-A0A849SME1-F1
#
_cell.length_a   1.000
_cell.length_b   1.000
_cell.length_c   1.000
_cell.angle_alpha   90.00
_cell.angle_beta   90.00
_cell.angle_gamma   90.00
#
_symmetry.space_group_name_H-M   'P 1'
#
loop_
_entity.id
_entity.type
_entity.pdbx_description
1 polymer ?
#
loop_
_entity_poly.entity_id
_entity_poly.type
_entity_poly.pdbx_seq_one_letter_code
_entity_poly.pdbx_strand_id
1 'polypeptide(L)'
;MLNKIATACFLFSVCCVSGAMAGEDKVSHDHGIWKAVVPKATHGEFDSLDVIGLISGALIKTDCSINWVNPDTGKRYCFSSGTSLQWFLDRPNTYIQKAKDAWDKRKPEEHKP
;
A
#
# COMPACT_ATOMS: atom_id res chain seq x y z
N MET A 1 -27.75 25.74 -36.60
CA MET A 1 -27.55 26.56 -35.40
C MET A 1 -26.17 26.22 -34.85
N LEU A 2 -25.23 27.16 -35.03
CA LEU A 2 -23.83 27.07 -34.66
C LEU A 2 -23.68 27.81 -33.32
N ASN A 3 -23.11 27.19 -32.28
CA ASN A 3 -22.65 27.96 -31.11
C ASN A 3 -21.27 27.45 -30.67
N LYS A 4 -20.26 28.01 -31.34
CA LYS A 4 -18.89 28.08 -30.85
C LYS A 4 -18.82 29.31 -29.94
N ILE A 5 -18.65 29.12 -28.63
CA ILE A 5 -18.36 30.24 -27.73
C ILE A 5 -16.84 30.34 -27.63
N ALA A 6 -16.33 31.36 -28.30
CA ALA A 6 -14.97 31.84 -28.16
C ALA A 6 -14.90 32.83 -26.98
N THR A 7 -13.69 32.93 -26.43
CA THR A 7 -13.12 34.15 -25.82
C THR A 7 -13.46 34.43 -24.35
N ALA A 8 -12.44 34.29 -23.49
CA ALA A 8 -11.85 35.44 -22.80
C ALA A 8 -10.52 35.06 -22.14
N CYS A 9 -9.45 35.67 -22.62
CA CYS A 9 -8.14 35.70 -21.98
C CYS A 9 -8.26 36.35 -20.59
N PHE A 10 -8.10 35.57 -19.52
CA PHE A 10 -7.81 36.13 -18.21
C PHE A 10 -6.32 36.47 -18.14
N LEU A 11 -6.04 37.73 -18.45
CA LEU A 11 -4.81 38.41 -18.10
C LEU A 11 -4.71 38.48 -16.57
N PHE A 12 -3.93 37.60 -15.95
CA PHE A 12 -3.35 37.87 -14.63
C PHE A 12 -1.87 38.16 -14.79
N SER A 13 -1.63 39.46 -14.82
CA SER A 13 -0.36 40.14 -14.80
C SER A 13 0.32 39.99 -13.43
N VAL A 14 1.59 39.59 -13.46
CA VAL A 14 2.72 40.01 -12.61
C VAL A 14 2.64 39.72 -11.10
N CYS A 15 3.57 38.89 -10.63
CA CYS A 15 4.58 39.30 -9.65
C CYS A 15 5.69 38.25 -9.56
N CYS A 16 6.86 38.59 -10.11
CA CYS A 16 8.11 37.89 -9.89
C CYS A 16 8.46 38.00 -8.39
N VAL A 17 8.45 36.88 -7.66
CA VAL A 17 9.20 36.77 -6.41
C VAL A 17 10.46 35.98 -6.72
N SER A 18 11.56 36.73 -6.87
CA SER A 18 12.92 36.20 -6.83
C SER A 18 13.20 35.67 -5.42
N GLY A 19 12.96 34.38 -5.20
CA GLY A 19 13.44 33.65 -4.05
C GLY A 19 14.63 32.78 -4.46
N ALA A 20 15.85 33.29 -4.23
CA ALA A 20 17.05 32.47 -4.27
C ALA A 20 17.02 31.51 -3.06
N MET A 21 16.72 30.23 -3.28
CA MET A 21 17.01 29.18 -2.30
C MET A 21 18.40 28.62 -2.64
N ALA A 22 19.42 29.27 -2.09
CA ALA A 22 20.69 28.61 -1.86
C ALA A 22 20.47 27.57 -0.74
N GLY A 23 20.19 26.34 -1.15
CA GLY A 23 20.28 25.16 -0.30
C GLY A 23 21.47 24.33 -0.77
N GLU A 24 22.67 24.72 -0.34
CA GLU A 24 23.86 23.89 -0.45
C GLU A 24 23.80 22.83 0.64
N ASP A 25 23.10 21.72 0.40
CA ASP A 25 23.24 20.54 1.26
C ASP A 25 24.52 19.81 0.84
N LYS A 26 25.62 20.21 1.49
CA LYS A 26 26.87 19.48 1.54
C LYS A 26 26.57 18.12 2.18
N VAL A 27 26.28 17.10 1.37
CA VAL A 27 26.25 15.71 1.84
C VAL A 27 27.68 15.34 2.22
N SER A 28 27.98 15.53 3.50
CA SER A 28 29.17 15.01 4.17
C SER A 28 29.16 13.49 3.98
N HIS A 29 30.14 12.99 3.23
CA HIS A 29 30.42 11.56 3.14
C HIS A 29 31.09 11.13 4.45
N ASP A 30 30.28 10.93 5.48
CA ASP A 30 30.71 10.21 6.68
C ASP A 30 30.37 8.73 6.47
N HIS A 31 31.41 7.91 6.42
CA HIS A 31 31.36 6.50 6.07
C HIS A 31 30.71 5.69 7.21
N GLY A 32 29.37 5.74 7.31
CA GLY A 32 28.58 4.92 8.21
C GLY A 32 28.04 3.68 7.51
N ILE A 33 28.30 2.49 8.08
CA ILE A 33 27.69 1.21 7.70
C ILE A 33 26.19 1.42 7.46
N TRP A 34 25.72 1.17 6.23
CA TRP A 34 24.32 1.28 5.84
C TRP A 34 23.44 0.51 6.82
N LYS A 35 22.90 1.20 7.82
CA LYS A 35 21.86 0.65 8.71
C LYS A 35 20.61 0.60 7.86
N ALA A 36 20.41 -0.53 7.18
CA ALA A 36 19.14 -0.84 6.54
C ALA A 36 18.05 -0.71 7.62
N VAL A 37 17.22 0.33 7.49
CA VAL A 37 16.04 0.48 8.34
C VAL A 37 15.06 -0.58 7.90
N VAL A 38 14.96 -1.68 8.65
CA VAL A 38 13.92 -2.69 8.43
C VAL A 38 12.63 -2.12 9.01
N PRO A 39 11.58 -1.91 8.19
CA PRO A 39 10.27 -1.50 8.71
C PRO A 39 9.83 -2.51 9.77
N LYS A 40 9.39 -2.02 10.93
CA LYS A 40 8.84 -2.90 11.96
C LYS A 40 7.65 -3.65 11.36
N ALA A 41 7.58 -4.97 11.57
CA ALA A 41 6.47 -5.78 11.08
C ALA A 41 5.15 -5.10 11.43
N THR A 42 4.36 -4.79 10.41
CA THR A 42 3.09 -4.10 10.59
C THR A 42 1.97 -5.12 10.61
N HIS A 43 0.99 -4.91 11.48
CA HIS A 43 -0.16 -5.81 11.54
C HIS A 43 -0.99 -5.66 10.26
N GLY A 44 -1.38 -6.81 9.68
CA GLY A 44 -2.29 -6.91 8.56
C GLY A 44 -3.56 -7.66 8.95
N GLU A 45 -4.56 -7.62 8.06
CA GLU A 45 -5.77 -8.42 8.17
C GLU A 45 -5.45 -9.92 8.24
N PHE A 46 -6.40 -10.70 8.76
CA PHE A 46 -6.28 -12.16 8.88
C PHE A 46 -5.03 -12.61 9.64
N ASP A 47 -4.70 -11.90 10.72
CA ASP A 47 -3.50 -12.15 11.52
C ASP A 47 -2.21 -12.13 10.67
N SER A 48 -2.09 -11.18 9.74
CA SER A 48 -0.93 -11.04 8.85
C SER A 48 -0.60 -12.31 8.04
N LEU A 49 -1.58 -13.16 7.75
CA LEU A 49 -1.40 -14.31 6.87
C LEU A 49 -1.42 -13.89 5.40
N ASP A 50 -0.69 -14.63 4.56
CA ASP A 50 -0.75 -14.48 3.10
C ASP A 50 -2.17 -14.74 2.60
N VAL A 51 -2.78 -13.78 1.90
CA VAL A 51 -4.19 -13.88 1.48
C VAL A 51 -4.44 -15.05 0.52
N ILE A 52 -3.53 -15.33 -0.42
CA ILE A 52 -3.73 -16.39 -1.42
C ILE A 52 -3.53 -17.77 -0.78
N GLY A 53 -2.52 -17.91 0.07
CA GLY A 53 -2.26 -19.07 0.90
C GLY A 53 -3.45 -19.34 1.81
N LEU A 54 -4.01 -18.29 2.42
CA LEU A 54 -5.16 -18.37 3.30
C LEU A 54 -6.38 -18.97 2.61
N ILE A 55 -6.65 -18.52 1.37
CA ILE A 55 -7.74 -19.04 0.52
C ILE A 55 -7.46 -20.49 0.10
N SER A 56 -6.18 -20.83 -0.12
CA SER A 56 -5.73 -22.17 -0.46
C SER A 56 -5.66 -23.12 0.74
N GLY A 57 -5.97 -22.65 1.95
CA GLY A 57 -5.93 -23.45 3.18
C GLY A 57 -4.58 -23.46 3.91
N ALA A 58 -3.58 -22.74 3.40
CA ALA A 58 -2.26 -22.60 4.04
C ALA A 58 -2.21 -21.41 5.00
N LEU A 59 -1.61 -21.60 6.18
CA LEU A 59 -1.44 -20.56 7.21
C LEU A 59 -0.01 -19.99 7.15
N ILE A 60 0.28 -19.22 6.10
CA ILE A 60 1.60 -18.63 5.89
C ILE A 60 1.66 -17.28 6.60
N LYS A 61 2.31 -17.21 7.76
CA LYS A 61 2.54 -15.96 8.49
C LYS A 61 3.54 -15.08 7.76
N THR A 62 3.23 -13.79 7.66
CA THR A 62 4.07 -12.81 6.97
C THR A 62 4.45 -11.67 7.92
N ASP A 63 5.56 -11.01 7.63
CA ASP A 63 5.97 -9.76 8.26
C ASP A 63 5.32 -8.52 7.60
N CYS A 64 4.45 -8.75 6.61
CA CYS A 64 3.80 -7.73 5.78
C CYS A 64 4.75 -6.82 4.99
N SER A 65 5.99 -7.24 4.75
CA SER A 65 6.94 -6.53 3.89
C SER A 65 6.41 -6.37 2.46
N ILE A 66 5.71 -7.37 1.94
CA ILE A 66 4.91 -7.30 0.72
C ILE A 66 3.45 -7.16 1.13
N ASN A 67 2.84 -6.03 0.80
CA ASN A 67 1.46 -5.76 1.20
C ASN A 67 0.72 -4.91 0.16
N TRP A 68 -0.60 -4.95 0.25
CA TRP A 68 -1.50 -4.05 -0.45
C TRP A 68 -2.46 -3.42 0.55
N VAL A 69 -2.61 -2.10 0.47
CA VAL A 69 -3.56 -1.35 1.31
C VAL A 69 -4.77 -1.02 0.46
N ASN A 70 -5.94 -1.43 0.94
CA ASN A 70 -7.19 -1.13 0.27
C ASN A 70 -7.44 0.38 0.29
N PRO A 71 -7.57 1.05 -0.87
CA PRO A 71 -7.68 2.51 -0.94
C PRO A 71 -8.99 3.02 -0.35
N ASP A 72 -10.04 2.20 -0.33
CA ASP A 72 -11.37 2.59 0.16
C ASP A 72 -11.49 2.44 1.69
N THR A 73 -10.82 1.44 2.27
CA THR A 73 -10.98 1.07 3.69
C THR A 73 -9.73 1.26 4.54
N GLY A 74 -8.57 1.49 3.93
CA GLY A 74 -7.28 1.54 4.62
C GLY A 74 -6.78 0.20 5.17
N LYS A 75 -7.52 -0.91 4.93
CA LYS A 75 -7.15 -2.24 5.41
C LYS A 75 -5.92 -2.77 4.69
N ARG A 76 -4.96 -3.30 5.44
CA ARG A 76 -3.72 -3.87 4.92
C ARG A 76 -3.84 -5.40 4.76
N TYR A 77 -3.50 -5.88 3.58
CA TYR A 77 -3.44 -7.30 3.24
C TYR A 77 -2.00 -7.67 2.93
N CYS A 78 -1.53 -8.80 3.48
CA CYS A 78 -0.12 -9.18 3.43
C CYS A 78 0.09 -10.40 2.53
N PHE A 79 1.31 -10.49 1.99
CA PHE A 79 1.66 -11.52 1.01
C PHE A 79 3.06 -12.09 1.29
N SER A 80 3.22 -13.39 1.11
CA SER A 80 4.51 -14.08 1.27
C SER A 80 5.39 -13.97 0.03
N SER A 81 4.85 -13.53 -1.11
CA SER A 81 5.58 -13.34 -2.35
C SER A 81 4.94 -12.29 -3.26
N GLY A 82 5.74 -11.73 -4.17
CA GLY A 82 5.23 -10.83 -5.21
C GLY A 82 4.22 -11.50 -6.15
N THR A 83 4.37 -12.81 -6.41
CA THR A 83 3.38 -13.57 -7.19
C THR A 83 2.04 -13.61 -6.48
N SER A 84 2.00 -13.90 -5.19
CA SER A 84 0.76 -13.90 -4.41
C SER A 84 0.04 -12.54 -4.46
N LEU A 85 0.80 -11.45 -4.32
CA LEU A 85 0.29 -10.09 -4.51
C LEU A 85 -0.26 -9.89 -5.93
N GLN A 86 0.46 -10.30 -6.97
CA GLN A 86 0.03 -10.12 -8.35
C GLN A 86 -1.29 -10.83 -8.66
N TRP A 87 -1.45 -12.08 -8.20
CA TRP A 87 -2.69 -12.83 -8.34
C TRP A 87 -3.84 -12.14 -7.61
N PHE A 88 -3.59 -11.60 -6.42
CA PHE A 88 -4.57 -10.85 -5.66
C PHE A 88 -5.03 -9.57 -6.39
N LEU A 89 -4.10 -8.85 -7.02
CA LEU A 89 -4.35 -7.58 -7.70
C LEU A 89 -5.26 -7.70 -8.92
N ASP A 90 -5.41 -8.89 -9.51
CA ASP A 90 -6.34 -9.12 -10.62
C ASP A 90 -7.80 -8.85 -10.21
N ARG A 91 -8.19 -9.26 -8.98
CA ARG A 91 -9.54 -9.07 -8.42
C ARG A 91 -9.52 -8.91 -6.90
N PRO A 92 -9.03 -7.77 -6.36
CA PRO A 92 -8.80 -7.60 -4.92
C PRO A 92 -10.04 -7.88 -4.09
N ASN A 93 -11.19 -7.30 -4.45
CA ASN A 93 -12.44 -7.46 -3.71
C ASN A 93 -12.92 -8.91 -3.67
N THR A 94 -12.73 -9.66 -4.76
CA THR A 94 -13.10 -11.08 -4.82
C THR A 94 -12.21 -11.92 -3.90
N TYR A 95 -10.89 -11.69 -3.92
CA TYR A 95 -9.96 -12.43 -3.07
C TYR A 95 -10.12 -12.06 -1.59
N ILE A 96 -10.39 -10.79 -1.27
CA ILE A 96 -10.72 -10.37 0.10
C ILE A 96 -11.95 -11.13 0.60
N GLN A 97 -13.02 -11.22 -0.20
CA GLN A 97 -14.22 -11.93 0.23
C GLN A 97 -13.94 -13.43 0.44
N LYS A 98 -13.24 -14.08 -0.49
CA LYS A 98 -12.83 -15.48 -0.33
C LYS A 98 -11.95 -15.71 0.89
N ALA A 99 -11.06 -14.77 1.19
CA ALA A 99 -10.18 -14.83 2.36
C ALA A 99 -10.97 -14.69 3.67
N LYS A 100 -11.97 -13.81 3.72
CA LYS A 100 -12.93 -13.72 4.83
C LYS A 100 -13.67 -15.04 5.02
N ASP A 101 -14.22 -15.60 3.95
CA ASP A 101 -14.94 -16.88 4.01
C ASP A 101 -14.03 -18.01 4.52
N ALA A 102 -12.77 -18.06 4.04
CA ALA A 102 -11.79 -19.04 4.51
C ALA A 102 -11.40 -18.81 5.98
N TRP A 103 -11.28 -17.55 6.40
CA TRP A 103 -10.97 -17.16 7.78
C TRP A 103 -12.08 -17.55 8.75
N ASP A 104 -13.33 -17.27 8.40
CA ASP A 104 -14.48 -17.59 9.25
C ASP A 104 -14.71 -19.09 9.35
N LYS A 105 -14.50 -19.85 8.25
CA LYS A 105 -14.53 -21.33 8.28
C LYS A 105 -13.48 -21.94 9.20
N ARG A 106 -12.38 -21.26 9.46
CA ARG A 106 -11.32 -21.73 10.36
C ARG A 106 -11.56 -21.40 11.82
N LYS A 107 -12.63 -20.67 12.17
CA LYS A 107 -13.00 -20.49 13.57
C LYS A 107 -13.88 -21.65 14.05
N PRO A 108 -13.31 -22.76 14.55
CA PRO A 108 -13.83 -23.41 15.73
C PRO A 108 -12.80 -23.31 16.87
N GLU A 109 -13.20 -22.67 17.97
CA GLU A 109 -12.45 -22.49 19.24
C GLU A 109 -11.11 -21.73 19.13
N GLU A 110 -11.19 -20.44 19.46
CA GLU A 110 -10.18 -19.73 20.26
C GLU A 110 -9.63 -20.68 21.34
N HIS A 111 -8.39 -21.14 21.17
CA HIS A 111 -7.70 -21.97 22.14
C HIS A 111 -7.66 -21.23 23.49
N LYS A 112 -8.53 -21.66 24.41
CA LYS A 112 -8.56 -21.31 25.83
C LYS A 112 -7.19 -21.68 26.46
N PRO A 113 -6.64 -20.84 27.37
CA PRO A 113 -5.24 -20.84 27.81
C PRO A 113 -4.67 -22.19 28.27
#